data_AF-A0A934GEJ1-F1
#
_entry.id   AF-A0A934GEJ1-F1
#
_cell.length_a   1.000
_cell.length_b   1.000
_cell.length_c   1.000
_cell.angle_alpha   90.00
_cell.angle_beta   90.00
_cell.angle_gamma   90.00
#
_symmetry.space_group_name_H-M   'P 1'
#
loop_
_entity.id
_entity.type
_entity.pdbx_description
1 polymer ?
#
loop_
_entity_poly.entity_id
_entity_poly.type
_entity_poly.pdbx_seq_one_letter_code
_entity_poly.pdbx_strand_id
1 'polypeptide(L)'
;QRLFGMEGADLEIRPAALSAIAQKALARKTGARGLRSILEQVLLDTMYELPTMENVSKVVIDEPTVRGEGKPLLIYSDPPKVAGSLS
;
A
#
# COMPACT_ATOMS: atom_id res chain seq x y z
N GLN A 1 3.61 6.82 4.59
CA GLN A 1 4.84 6.00 4.64
C GLN A 1 5.18 5.54 6.06
N ARG A 2 5.25 6.41 7.08
CA ARG A 2 5.54 5.94 8.46
C ARG A 2 4.60 4.86 8.99
N LEU A 3 3.30 4.92 8.65
CA LEU A 3 2.32 3.98 9.19
C LEU A 3 2.59 2.51 8.80
N PHE A 4 2.82 2.23 7.51
CA PHE A 4 3.10 0.86 7.05
C PHE A 4 4.37 0.31 7.70
N GLY A 5 5.41 1.14 7.83
CA GLY A 5 6.64 0.74 8.50
C GLY A 5 6.47 0.49 10.00
N MET A 6 5.49 1.11 10.67
CA MET A 6 5.16 0.78 12.07
C MET A 6 4.53 -0.60 12.19
N GLU A 7 3.82 -1.06 11.15
CA GLU A 7 3.24 -2.40 11.05
C GLU A 7 4.23 -3.43 10.45
N GLY A 8 5.50 -3.06 10.25
CA GLY A 8 6.52 -3.96 9.70
C GLY A 8 6.42 -4.21 8.20
N ALA A 9 5.64 -3.41 7.46
CA ALA A 9 5.47 -3.54 6.02
C ALA A 9 6.03 -2.33 5.25
N ASP A 10 6.64 -2.59 4.09
CA ASP A 10 7.00 -1.55 3.14
C ASP A 10 5.79 -1.12 2.29
N LEU A 11 5.76 0.15 1.87
CA LEU A 11 4.78 0.66 0.90
C LEU A 11 5.49 0.99 -0.41
N GLU A 12 5.12 0.28 -1.49
CA GLU A 12 5.57 0.55 -2.85
C GLU A 12 4.43 1.09 -3.70
N ILE A 13 4.64 2.24 -4.34
CA ILE A 13 3.67 2.80 -5.30
C ILE A 13 4.30 2.72 -6.68
N ARG A 14 3.71 1.93 -7.58
CA ARG A 14 4.25 1.75 -8.91
C ARG A 14 4.14 3.03 -9.74
N PRO A 15 5.04 3.25 -10.72
CA PRO A 15 5.01 4.44 -11.57
C PRO A 15 3.65 4.69 -12.24
N ALA A 16 2.99 3.65 -12.74
CA ALA A 16 1.66 3.77 -13.35
C ALA A 16 0.59 4.24 -12.34
N ALA A 17 0.68 3.81 -11.08
CA ALA A 17 -0.19 4.28 -10.01
C ALA A 17 0.05 5.77 -9.71
N LEU A 18 1.30 6.23 -9.68
CA LEU A 18 1.63 7.65 -9.50
C LEU A 18 1.02 8.52 -10.61
N SER A 19 1.15 8.08 -11.87
CA SER A 19 0.53 8.75 -13.01
C SER A 19 -1.00 8.78 -12.90
N ALA A 20 -1.63 7.67 -12.53
CA ALA A 20 -3.08 7.59 -12.34
C ALA A 20 -3.58 8.51 -11.21
N ILE A 21 -2.84 8.59 -10.09
CA ILE A 21 -3.15 9.50 -8.98
C ILE A 21 -3.09 10.96 -9.45
N ALA A 22 -2.05 11.33 -10.19
CA ALA A 22 -1.89 12.68 -10.73
C ALA A 22 -3.02 13.06 -11.68
N GLN A 23 -3.38 12.17 -12.62
CA GLN A 23 -4.49 12.38 -13.55
C GLN A 23 -5.82 12.54 -12.81
N LYS A 24 -6.09 11.69 -11.82
CA LYS A 24 -7.32 11.75 -11.01
C LYS A 24 -7.41 13.04 -10.18
N ALA A 25 -6.28 13.53 -9.65
CA ALA A 25 -6.23 14.81 -8.94
C ALA A 25 -6.49 16.01 -9.86
N LEU A 26 -5.90 15.99 -11.07
CA LEU A 26 -6.15 17.01 -12.09
C LEU A 26 -7.62 17.05 -12.51
N ALA A 27 -8.23 15.88 -12.76
CA ALA A 27 -9.64 15.77 -13.13
C ALA A 27 -10.58 16.32 -12.04
N ARG A 28 -10.24 16.14 -10.75
CA ARG A 28 -11.01 16.65 -9.62
C ARG A 28 -10.84 18.17 -9.40
N LYS A 29 -9.97 18.87 -10.15
CA LYS A 29 -9.64 20.30 -9.99
C LYS A 29 -9.18 20.69 -8.57
N THR A 30 -8.66 19.74 -7.79
CA THR A 30 -8.35 19.92 -6.36
C THR A 30 -6.89 20.28 -6.08
N GLY A 31 -6.06 20.43 -7.12
CA GLY A 31 -4.64 20.77 -6.98
C GLY A 31 -3.88 19.78 -6.07
N ALA A 32 -2.84 20.25 -5.37
CA ALA A 32 -2.01 19.41 -4.51
C ALA A 32 -2.76 18.75 -3.34
N ARG A 33 -3.85 19.36 -2.84
CA ARG A 33 -4.69 18.77 -1.79
C ARG A 33 -5.43 17.52 -2.28
N GLY A 34 -5.73 17.46 -3.57
CA GLY A 34 -6.37 16.30 -4.20
C GLY A 34 -5.51 15.04 -4.20
N LEU A 35 -4.19 15.19 -4.34
CA LEU A 35 -3.26 14.05 -4.35
C LEU A 35 -3.29 13.30 -3.02
N ARG A 36 -3.26 14.05 -1.92
CA ARG A 36 -3.30 13.47 -0.57
C ARG A 36 -4.60 12.72 -0.30
N SER A 37 -5.75 13.32 -0.64
CA SER A 37 -7.04 12.66 -0.39
C SER A 37 -7.25 11.42 -1.24
N ILE A 38 -6.75 11.40 -2.48
CA ILE A 38 -6.79 10.20 -3.33
C ILE A 38 -5.93 9.08 -2.73
N LEU A 39 -4.72 9.40 -2.27
CA LEU A 39 -3.86 8.42 -1.62
C LEU A 39 -4.46 7.89 -0.32
N GLU A 40 -5.03 8.77 0.52
CA GLU A 40 -5.71 8.35 1.76
C GLU A 40 -6.89 7.42 1.46
N GLN A 41 -7.71 7.74 0.44
CA GLN A 41 -8.80 6.87 0.00
C GLN A 41 -8.32 5.49 -0.47
N VAL A 42 -7.25 5.45 -1.27
CA VAL A 42 -6.70 4.20 -1.82
C VAL A 42 -6.11 3.30 -0.72
N LEU A 43 -5.54 3.89 0.32
CA LEU A 43 -4.84 3.16 1.38
C LEU A 43 -5.71 2.83 2.59
N LEU A 44 -6.89 3.44 2.73
CA LEU A 44 -7.70 3.37 3.96
C LEU A 44 -8.00 1.93 4.39
N ASP A 45 -8.55 1.14 3.47
CA ASP A 45 -8.96 -0.25 3.78
C ASP A 45 -7.73 -1.09 4.16
N THR A 46 -6.64 -0.98 3.41
CA THR A 46 -5.41 -1.71 3.71
C THR A 46 -4.78 -1.26 5.02
N MET A 47 -4.82 0.03 5.36
CA MET A 47 -4.33 0.52 6.64
C MET A 47 -5.13 -0.02 7.83
N TYR A 48 -6.43 -0.28 7.63
CA TYR A 48 -7.28 -0.87 8.67
C TYR A 48 -7.07 -2.38 8.81
N GLU A 49 -6.88 -3.08 7.69
CA GLU A 49 -6.69 -4.54 7.67
C GLU A 49 -5.27 -4.95 8.11
N LEU A 50 -4.24 -4.16 7.76
CA LEU A 50 -2.83 -4.51 7.93
C LEU A 50 -2.42 -4.90 9.37
N PRO A 51 -2.86 -4.21 10.44
CA PRO A 51 -2.50 -4.58 11.82
C PRO A 51 -2.93 -5.99 12.24
N THR A 52 -3.89 -6.58 11.52
CA THR A 52 -4.40 -7.94 11.78
C THR A 52 -3.82 -8.99 10.84
N MET A 53 -3.01 -8.59 9.86
CA MET A 53 -2.44 -9.50 8.87
C MET A 53 -1.08 -9.98 9.34
N GLU A 54 -0.87 -11.29 9.32
CA GLU A 54 0.42 -11.87 9.68
C GLU A 54 1.39 -11.88 8.49
N ASN A 55 2.65 -11.57 8.77
CA ASN A 55 3.79 -11.73 7.85
C ASN A 55 3.72 -10.92 6.54
N VAL A 56 2.90 -9.86 6.48
CA VAL A 56 2.92 -8.92 5.35
C VAL A 56 4.21 -8.10 5.42
N SER A 57 5.05 -8.20 4.40
CA SER A 57 6.31 -7.43 4.32
C SER A 57 6.26 -6.28 3.34
N LYS A 58 5.35 -6.29 2.37
CA LYS A 58 5.17 -5.18 1.44
C LYS A 58 3.74 -5.07 0.93
N VAL A 59 3.26 -3.84 0.82
CA VAL A 59 2.03 -3.47 0.13
C VAL A 59 2.39 -2.72 -1.14
N VAL A 60 1.88 -3.19 -2.28
CA VAL A 60 2.14 -2.61 -3.60
C VAL A 60 0.86 -2.01 -4.17
N ILE A 61 0.92 -0.72 -4.49
CA ILE A 61 -0.16 0.03 -5.15
C ILE A 61 0.13 0.11 -6.64
N ASP A 62 -0.82 -0.36 -7.44
CA ASP A 62 -0.80 -0.29 -8.90
C ASP A 62 -1.93 0.59 -9.46
N GLU A 63 -1.95 0.77 -10.78
CA GLU A 63 -2.95 1.61 -11.43
C GLU A 63 -4.40 1.11 -11.24
N PRO A 64 -4.71 -0.19 -11.43
CA PRO A 64 -6.05 -0.74 -11.14
C PRO A 64 -6.54 -0.39 -9.73
N THR A 65 -5.67 -0.51 -8.73
CA THR A 65 -5.98 -0.12 -7.34
C THR A 65 -6.41 1.34 -7.25
N VAL A 66 -5.69 2.27 -7.90
CA VAL A 66 -6.02 3.70 -7.92
C VAL A 66 -7.34 3.99 -8.64
N ARG A 67 -7.66 3.20 -9.67
CA ARG A 67 -8.93 3.27 -10.41
C ARG A 67 -10.10 2.69 -9.62
N GLY A 68 -9.84 1.93 -8.56
CA GLY A 68 -10.88 1.24 -7.77
C GLY A 68 -11.29 -0.09 -8.39
N GLU A 69 -10.44 -0.67 -9.25
CA GLU A 69 -10.68 -1.91 -9.99
C GLU A 69 -10.03 -3.13 -9.30
N GLY A 70 -9.53 -2.97 -8.07
CA GLY A 70 -8.89 -4.02 -7.30
C GLY A 70 -8.37 -3.53 -5.95
N LYS A 71 -7.91 -4.48 -5.12
CA LYS A 71 -7.19 -4.21 -3.87
C LYS A 71 -5.68 -4.14 -4.12
N PRO A 72 -4.91 -3.47 -3.24
CA PRO A 72 -3.45 -3.53 -3.25
C PRO A 72 -2.92 -4.97 -3.24
N LEU A 73 -1.76 -5.19 -3.86
CA LEU A 73 -1.06 -6.46 -3.78
C LEU A 73 -0.30 -6.55 -2.45
N LEU A 74 -0.48 -7.65 -1.74
CA LEU A 74 0.22 -7.95 -0.50
C LEU A 74 1.31 -8.98 -0.76
N ILE A 75 2.54 -8.64 -0.37
CA ILE A 75 3.67 -9.56 -0.38
C ILE A 75 3.87 -10.06 1.04
N TYR A 76 3.86 -11.37 1.19
CA TYR A 76 4.12 -12.05 2.44
C TYR A 76 5.56 -12.55 2.44
N SER A 77 6.22 -12.45 3.59
CA SER A 77 7.49 -13.16 3.81
C SER A 77 7.20 -14.45 4.54
N ASP A 78 7.96 -15.49 4.25
CA ASP A 78 7.98 -16.63 5.16
C ASP A 78 8.49 -16.13 6.52
N PRO A 79 7.84 -16.53 7.64
CA PRO A 79 8.43 -16.29 8.95
C PRO A 79 9.85 -16.86 8.93
N PRO A 80 10.84 -16.17 9.54
CA PRO A 80 12.19 -16.71 9.61
C PRO A 80 12.08 -18.12 10.15
N LYS A 81 12.49 -19.10 9.34
CA LYS A 81 12.65 -20.48 9.77
C LYS A 81 13.56 -20.38 10.98
N VAL A 82 13.01 -20.51 12.19
CA VAL A 82 13.83 -20.61 13.40
C VAL A 82 14.72 -21.80 13.09
N ALA A 83 16.00 -21.53 12.82
CA ALA A 83 16.98 -22.57 12.63
C ALA A 83 16.87 -23.41 13.90
N GLY A 84 16.32 -24.62 13.73
CA GLY A 84 15.99 -25.49 14.83
C GLY A 84 17.19 -25.55 15.76
N SER A 85 16.91 -25.37 17.05
CA SER A 85 17.75 -25.83 18.14
C SER A 85 18.52 -27.07 17.71
N LEU A 86 19.78 -26.88 17.35
CA LEU A 86 20.74 -27.95 17.14
C LEU A 86 21.90 -27.64 18.07
N SER A 87 21.98 -28.50 19.10
CA SER A 87 22.95 -28.59 20.20
C SER A 87 22.52 -27.90 21.49
#